data_AF-A0A960S2X8-F1
#
_entry.id   AF-A0A960S2X8-F1
#
_cell.length_a   1.000
_cell.length_b   1.000
_cell.length_c   1.000
_cell.angle_alpha   90.00
_cell.angle_beta   90.00
_cell.angle_gamma   90.00
#
_symmetry.space_group_name_H-M   'P 1'
#
loop_
_entity.id
_entity.type
_entity.pdbx_description
1 polymer ?
#
loop_
_entity_poly.entity_id
_entity_poly.type
_entity_poly.pdbx_seq_one_letter_code
_entity_poly.pdbx_strand_id
1 'polypeptide(L)' 'AASHASACASGALEPSRTLLNMGYSKKRASSSLRFSFSRFNTLEEIKQAATTLISLVQKSTLATFMTDNP' A
#
# COMPACT_ATOMS: atom_id res chain seq x y z
N ALA A 1 1.07 0.43 13.25
CA ALA A 1 -0.22 0.87 12.64
C ALA A 1 -0.06 0.87 11.12
N ALA A 2 -1.04 0.33 10.37
CA ALA A 2 -1.04 0.34 8.91
C ALA A 2 -2.21 1.21 8.42
N SER A 3 -1.93 2.19 7.54
CA SER A 3 -2.98 3.04 6.95
C SER A 3 -3.09 2.75 5.45
N HIS A 4 -4.24 2.25 5.01
CA HIS A 4 -4.54 2.02 3.58
C HIS A 4 -4.89 3.31 2.82
N ALA A 5 -5.11 4.40 3.53
CA ALA A 5 -5.14 5.77 3.04
C ALA A 5 -5.24 6.61 4.31
N SER A 6 -4.44 7.64 4.47
CA SER A 6 -4.52 8.49 5.66
C SER A 6 -5.63 9.53 5.50
N ALA A 7 -6.87 9.08 5.62
CA ALA A 7 -8.02 9.83 6.07
C ALA A 7 -9.05 8.76 6.43
N CYS A 8 -9.75 8.88 7.56
CA CYS A 8 -10.82 7.98 7.97
C CYS A 8 -11.65 7.50 6.77
N ALA A 9 -11.93 6.20 6.66
CA ALA A 9 -12.68 5.57 5.56
C ALA A 9 -13.85 6.43 5.03
N SER A 10 -13.61 7.26 4.00
CA SER A 10 -14.58 8.19 3.46
C SER A 10 -14.42 8.24 1.93
N GLY A 11 -14.97 7.22 1.28
CA GLY A 11 -15.67 7.33 -0.01
C GLY A 11 -14.97 7.90 -1.26
N ALA A 12 -13.69 8.28 -1.24
CA ALA A 12 -13.04 8.86 -2.41
C ALA A 12 -11.95 7.93 -2.96
N LEU A 13 -12.19 7.41 -4.18
CA LEU A 13 -11.23 6.71 -5.05
C LEU A 13 -10.04 7.60 -5.49
N GLU A 14 -9.86 8.77 -4.89
CA GLU A 14 -8.92 9.77 -5.35
C GLU A 14 -7.49 9.51 -4.82
N PRO A 15 -6.47 9.53 -5.70
CA PRO A 15 -5.09 9.29 -5.31
C PRO A 15 -4.55 10.34 -4.34
N SER A 16 -3.57 9.94 -3.53
CA SER A 16 -2.90 10.85 -2.58
C SER A 16 -2.37 12.11 -3.26
N ARG A 17 -2.96 13.26 -2.91
CA ARG A 17 -2.55 14.58 -3.44
C ARG A 17 -1.08 14.88 -3.18
N THR A 18 -0.53 14.43 -2.06
CA THR A 18 0.90 14.55 -1.76
C THR A 18 1.74 13.78 -2.78
N LEU A 19 1.39 12.53 -3.08
CA LEU A 19 2.14 11.74 -4.05
C LEU A 19 2.03 12.30 -5.47
N LEU A 20 0.86 12.83 -5.85
CA LEU A 20 0.70 13.52 -7.13
C LEU A 20 1.58 14.78 -7.20
N ASN A 21 1.62 15.59 -6.14
CA ASN A 21 2.47 16.78 -6.07
C ASN A 21 3.97 16.43 -6.06
N MET A 22 4.35 15.24 -5.59
CA MET A 22 5.71 14.71 -5.72
C MET A 22 6.04 14.21 -7.14
N GLY A 23 5.10 14.32 -8.09
CA GLY A 23 5.30 13.91 -9.48
C GLY A 23 5.00 12.44 -9.77
N TYR A 24 4.39 11.69 -8.84
CA TYR A 24 4.01 10.31 -9.10
C TYR A 24 2.73 10.23 -9.95
N SER A 25 2.67 9.24 -10.85
CA SER A 25 1.48 8.99 -11.65
C SER A 25 0.29 8.57 -10.79
N LYS A 26 -0.94 8.80 -11.27
CA LYS A 26 -2.17 8.36 -10.58
C LYS A 26 -2.14 6.87 -10.24
N LYS A 27 -1.73 6.01 -11.19
CA LYS A 27 -1.59 4.55 -10.98
C LYS A 27 -0.68 4.24 -9.78
N ARG A 28 0.48 4.91 -9.68
CA ARG A 28 1.44 4.71 -8.59
C ARG A 28 0.97 5.32 -7.27
N ALA A 29 0.30 6.46 -7.31
CA ALA A 29 -0.26 7.09 -6.12
C ALA A 29 -1.40 6.25 -5.52
N SER A 30 -2.25 5.65 -6.36
CA SER A 30 -3.34 4.76 -5.95
C SER A 30 -2.88 3.39 -5.45
N SER A 31 -1.70 2.91 -5.85
CA SER A 31 -1.12 1.65 -5.37
C SER A 31 -0.15 1.82 -4.19
N SER A 32 -0.17 2.98 -3.52
CA SER A 32 0.72 3.28 -2.40
C SER A 32 0.16 2.81 -1.05
N LEU A 33 1.04 2.33 -0.17
CA LEU A 33 0.72 1.94 1.20
C LEU A 33 1.68 2.63 2.18
N ARG A 34 1.16 3.10 3.32
CA ARG A 34 1.97 3.74 4.37
C ARG A 34 1.93 2.93 5.66
N PHE A 35 3.10 2.54 6.12
CA PHE A 35 3.31 1.92 7.43
C PHE A 35 3.89 2.93 8.41
N SER A 36 3.37 2.93 9.64
CA SER A 36 3.89 3.77 10.72
C SER A 36 4.20 2.90 11.92
N PHE A 37 5.46 2.99 12.36
CA PHE A 37 5.99 2.26 13.50
C PHE A 37 6.06 3.17 14.73
N SER A 38 6.05 2.56 15.91
CA SER A 38 6.11 3.22 17.21
C SER A 38 7.00 2.42 18.16
N ARG A 39 7.34 2.99 19.31
CA ARG A 39 8.10 2.30 20.38
C ARG A 39 7.45 1.01 20.90
N PHE A 40 6.17 0.79 20.59
CA PHE A 40 5.44 -0.41 20.98
C PHE A 40 5.57 -1.54 19.96
N ASN A 41 6.23 -1.30 18.82
CA ASN A 41 6.45 -2.35 17.84
C ASN A 41 7.72 -3.15 18.16
N THR A 42 7.60 -4.46 18.06
CA THR A 42 8.74 -5.36 18.18
C THR A 42 9.31 -5.69 16.80
N LEU A 43 10.57 -6.10 16.75
CA LEU A 43 11.20 -6.52 15.50
C LEU A 43 10.50 -7.74 14.90
N GLU A 44 10.03 -8.66 15.74
CA GLU A 44 9.30 -9.85 15.31
C GLU A 44 7.99 -9.51 14.61
N GLU A 45 7.20 -8.57 15.17
CA GLU A 45 5.97 -8.08 14.54
C GLU A 45 6.24 -7.44 13.18
N ILE A 46 7.32 -6.66 13.06
CA ILE A 46 7.70 -6.01 11.80
C ILE A 46 8.07 -7.07 10.75
N LYS A 47 8.86 -8.08 11.13
CA LYS A 47 9.22 -9.20 10.24
C LYS A 47 7.99 -9.97 9.79
N GLN A 48 7.07 -10.30 10.70
CA GLN A 48 5.84 -11.01 10.38
C GLN A 48 4.96 -10.19 9.41
N ALA A 49 4.82 -8.88 9.65
CA ALA A 49 4.08 -7.99 8.76
C ALA A 49 4.71 -7.95 7.36
N ALA A 50 6.04 -7.84 7.25
CA ALA A 50 6.75 -7.83 5.98
C ALA A 50 6.57 -9.14 5.19
N THR A 51 6.76 -10.30 5.84
CA THR A 51 6.57 -11.62 5.21
C THR A 51 5.15 -11.80 4.69
N THR A 52 4.15 -11.38 5.48
CA THR A 52 2.75 -11.44 5.09
C THR A 52 2.47 -10.54 3.89
N LEU A 53 2.98 -9.30 3.91
CA LEU A 53 2.81 -8.35 2.81
C LEU A 53 3.40 -8.90 1.50
N ILE A 54 4.63 -9.41 1.54
CA ILE A 54 5.29 -10.00 0.36
C ILE A 54 4.45 -11.14 -0.20
N SER A 55 3.98 -12.03 0.67
CA SER A 55 3.13 -13.17 0.28
C SER A 55 1.82 -12.72 -0.37
N LEU A 56 1.20 -11.64 0.14
CA LEU A 56 -0.03 -11.09 -0.42
C LEU A 56 0.20 -10.41 -1.77
N VAL A 57 1.26 -9.62 -1.90
CA VAL A 57 1.61 -8.95 -3.17
C VAL A 57 1.94 -9.99 -4.25
N GLN A 58 2.66 -11.05 -3.91
CA GLN A 58 2.94 -12.14 -4.86
C GLN A 58 1.66 -12.81 -5.36
N LYS A 59 0.70 -13.07 -4.44
CA LYS A 59 -0.61 -13.63 -4.79
C LYS A 59 -1.46 -12.69 -5.66
N SER A 60 -1.52 -11.40 -5.32
CA SER A 60 -2.32 -10.42 -6.08
C SER A 60 -1.68 -10.05 -7.42
N THR A 61 -0.36 -10.11 -7.51
CA THR A 61 0.40 -9.85 -8.75
C THR A 61 0.13 -10.94 -9.78
N LEU A 62 0.04 -12.22 -9.37
CA LEU A 62 -0.39 -13.32 -10.25
C LEU A 62 -1.79 -13.09 -10.85
N ALA A 63 -2.70 -12.47 -10.10
CA ALA A 63 -4.04 -12.12 -10.60
C ALA A 63 -4.04 -10.84 -11.46
N THR A 64 -3.17 -9.88 -11.18
CA THR A 64 -3.12 -8.57 -11.88
C THR A 64 -2.47 -8.68 -13.27
N PHE A 65 -1.53 -9.62 -13.47
CA PHE A 65 -0.91 -9.86 -14.78
C PHE A 65 -1.88 -10.38 -15.85
N MET A 66 -3.07 -10.91 -15.48
CA MET A 66 -4.09 -11.33 -16.46
C MET A 66 -4.98 -10.19 -16.98
N THR A 67 -4.93 -8.99 -16.37
CA THR A 67 -5.77 -7.84 -16.78
C THR A 67 -4.99 -6.71 -17.45
N ASP A 68 -3.66 -6.79 -17.52
CA ASP A 68 -2.76 -5.73 -18.01
C ASP A 68 -1.87 -6.20 -19.19
N ASN A 69 -2.35 -7.16 -20.02
CA ASN A 69 -1.73 -7.50 -21.31
C ASN A 69 -2.65 -7.09 -22.47
N PRO A 70 -2.20 -6.28 -23.45
CA PRO A 70 -2.97 -6.02 -24.66
C PRO A 70 -3.16 -7.28 -25.52
#